data_AF-A0A554IYH3-F1
#
_entry.id   AF-A0A554IYH3-F1
#
_cell.length_a   1.000
_cell.length_b   1.000
_cell.length_c   1.000
_cell.angle_alpha   90.00
_cell.angle_beta   90.00
_cell.angle_gamma   90.00
#
_symmetry.space_group_name_H-M   'P 1'
#
loop_
_entity.id
_entity.type
_entity.pdbx_description
1 polymer ?
#
loop_
_entity_poly.entity_id
_entity_poly.type
_entity_poly.pdbx_seq_one_letter_code
_entity_poly.pdbx_strand_id
1 'polypeptide(L)'
;QAVQKVSPSIVRIYNNSQDNPIFLGIGVVLDTKGSVVTDSDALANSDYTVALSDGTRVRMFVNGRDEDSGFAFLQPATSTEAAPVWKPAAIASDRSVLGSTVVGIAGKSVVRILPGVVTAMLADTVIDTNISSESILPGSIIINMDGNVIGVSTGAARASSSSGFVSAVLLLPAQ
;
A
#
# COMPACT_ATOMS: atom_id res chain seq x y z
N GLN A 1 4.32 -10.01 15.67
CA GLN A 1 5.63 -10.02 14.96
C GLN A 1 5.48 -9.59 13.50
N ALA A 2 4.60 -10.22 12.71
CA ALA A 2 4.35 -9.86 11.30
C ALA A 2 4.14 -8.35 11.05
N VAL A 3 3.23 -7.73 11.82
CA VAL A 3 2.96 -6.27 11.72
C VAL A 3 4.19 -5.43 12.03
N GLN A 4 4.98 -5.79 13.05
CA GLN A 4 6.20 -5.05 13.42
C GLN A 4 7.25 -5.11 12.31
N LYS A 5 7.33 -6.22 11.58
CA LYS A 5 8.25 -6.39 10.44
C LYS A 5 7.91 -5.46 9.29
N VAL A 6 6.62 -5.35 8.91
CA VAL A 6 6.19 -4.53 7.76
C VAL A 6 5.97 -3.06 8.11
N SER A 7 5.65 -2.72 9.36
CA SER A 7 5.29 -1.35 9.77
C SER A 7 6.27 -0.26 9.31
N PRO A 8 7.61 -0.46 9.34
CA PRO A 8 8.54 0.55 8.87
C PRO A 8 8.47 0.84 7.36
N SER A 9 7.89 -0.08 6.58
CA SER A 9 7.69 0.02 5.13
C SER A 9 6.38 0.68 4.75
N ILE A 10 5.52 0.97 5.73
CA ILE A 10 4.22 1.57 5.52
C ILE A 10 4.34 3.07 5.68
N VAL A 11 3.82 3.79 4.69
CA VAL A 11 3.84 5.24 4.66
C VAL A 11 2.43 5.80 4.50
N ARG A 12 2.25 7.07 4.86
CA ARG A 12 0.98 7.77 4.72
C ARG A 12 1.12 8.87 3.69
N ILE A 13 0.12 8.98 2.83
CA ILE A 13 0.15 9.89 1.70
C ILE A 13 -0.80 11.05 1.99
N TYR A 14 -0.31 12.26 1.78
CA TYR A 14 -1.02 13.50 1.96
C TYR A 14 -0.91 14.34 0.69
N ASN A 15 -1.88 15.22 0.47
CA ASN A 15 -1.72 16.27 -0.53
C ASN A 15 -0.49 17.15 -0.19
N ASN A 16 0.03 17.86 -1.19
CA ASN A 16 1.16 18.76 -0.99
C ASN A 16 0.69 20.16 -0.51
N SER A 17 -0.04 20.21 0.61
CA SER A 17 -0.44 21.46 1.28
C SER A 17 0.35 21.61 2.59
N GLN A 18 1.00 22.76 2.78
CA GLN A 18 1.74 23.04 4.01
C GLN A 18 0.81 23.39 5.19
N ASP A 19 -0.25 24.15 4.93
CA ASP A 19 -1.13 24.66 5.99
C ASP A 19 -2.20 23.66 6.42
N ASN A 20 -2.70 22.83 5.50
CA ASN A 20 -3.76 21.87 5.78
C ASN A 20 -3.52 20.54 5.03
N PRO A 21 -2.59 19.70 5.50
CA PRO A 21 -2.31 18.42 4.88
C PRO A 21 -3.51 17.47 5.04
N ILE A 22 -4.10 17.07 3.92
CA ILE A 22 -5.22 16.14 3.82
C ILE A 22 -4.67 14.74 3.58
N PHE A 23 -5.03 13.79 4.44
CA PHE A 23 -4.72 12.38 4.27
C PHE A 23 -5.47 11.81 3.05
N LEU A 24 -4.73 11.16 2.15
CA LEU A 24 -5.26 10.58 0.92
C LEU A 24 -5.28 9.05 0.97
N GLY A 25 -4.27 8.44 1.57
CA GLY A 25 -4.15 6.99 1.58
C GLY A 25 -2.88 6.48 2.23
N ILE A 26 -2.69 5.17 2.07
CA ILE A 26 -1.53 4.43 2.57
C ILE A 26 -0.67 4.03 1.38
N GLY A 27 0.64 4.00 1.58
CA GLY A 27 1.57 3.47 0.60
C GLY A 27 2.49 2.42 1.21
N VAL A 28 3.13 1.65 0.33
CA VAL A 28 4.17 0.68 0.68
C VAL A 28 5.45 0.99 -0.05
N VAL A 29 6.56 1.05 0.69
CA VAL A 29 7.91 1.20 0.14
C VAL A 29 8.33 -0.12 -0.54
N LEU A 30 8.71 -0.03 -1.80
CA LEU A 30 9.09 -1.16 -2.65
C LEU A 30 10.59 -1.42 -2.69
N ASP A 31 11.40 -0.38 -2.55
CA ASP A 31 12.86 -0.48 -2.71
C ASP A 31 13.63 0.50 -1.82
N THR A 32 14.95 0.32 -1.77
CA THR A 32 15.85 1.15 -0.97
C THR A 32 16.08 2.54 -1.56
N LYS A 33 15.58 2.81 -2.78
CA LYS A 33 15.59 4.14 -3.40
C LYS A 33 14.38 4.96 -2.97
N GLY A 34 13.39 4.33 -2.34
CA GLY A 34 12.19 4.97 -1.85
C GLY A 34 11.02 4.93 -2.81
N SER A 35 11.03 4.06 -3.82
CA SER A 35 9.82 3.86 -4.64
C SER A 35 8.67 3.38 -3.76
N VAL A 36 7.49 3.97 -3.92
CA VAL A 36 6.28 3.65 -3.13
C VAL A 36 5.14 3.29 -4.06
N VAL A 37 4.37 2.25 -3.71
CA VAL A 37 3.09 1.94 -4.38
C VAL A 37 1.91 2.34 -3.53
N THR A 38 0.83 2.76 -4.17
CA THR A 38 -0.47 3.05 -3.54
C THR A 38 -1.60 2.88 -4.55
N ASP A 39 -2.80 3.27 -4.13
CA ASP A 39 -4.01 3.34 -4.95
C ASP A 39 -4.01 4.59 -5.85
N SER A 40 -4.18 4.40 -7.15
CA SER A 40 -4.24 5.49 -8.13
C SER A 40 -5.40 6.44 -7.90
N ASP A 41 -6.54 5.93 -7.44
CA ASP A 41 -7.78 6.72 -7.30
C ASP A 41 -7.69 7.72 -6.15
N ALA A 42 -6.80 7.49 -5.19
CA ALA A 42 -6.52 8.43 -4.11
C ALA A 42 -5.74 9.67 -4.57
N LEU A 43 -5.15 9.62 -5.77
CA LEU A 43 -4.17 10.58 -6.25
C LEU A 43 -4.71 11.38 -7.45
N ALA A 44 -5.14 12.63 -7.21
CA ALA A 44 -5.64 13.54 -8.26
C ALA A 44 -4.56 14.42 -8.93
N ASN A 45 -3.46 14.71 -8.25
CA ASN A 45 -2.32 15.54 -8.68
C ASN A 45 -1.07 14.71 -9.05
N SER A 46 0.01 15.39 -9.42
CA SER A 46 1.30 14.81 -9.80
C SER A 46 2.30 14.68 -8.65
N ASP A 47 2.12 15.39 -7.54
CA ASP A 47 3.03 15.36 -6.40
C ASP A 47 2.32 15.39 -5.04
N TYR A 48 2.97 14.78 -4.06
CA TYR A 48 2.41 14.48 -2.74
C TYR A 48 3.46 14.57 -1.65
N THR A 49 2.99 14.70 -0.42
CA THR A 49 3.83 14.50 0.76
C THR A 49 3.60 13.11 1.32
N VAL A 50 4.67 12.35 1.50
CA VAL A 50 4.65 11.03 2.13
C VAL A 50 5.29 11.13 3.51
N ALA A 51 4.55 10.68 4.53
CA ALA A 51 5.03 10.60 5.90
C ALA A 51 5.45 9.15 6.23
N LEU A 52 6.71 8.98 6.65
CA LEU A 52 7.27 7.72 7.10
C LEU A 52 6.84 7.41 8.54
N SER A 53 7.10 6.18 8.97
CA SER A 53 6.76 5.70 10.32
C SER A 53 7.47 6.45 11.45
N ASP A 54 8.60 7.09 11.17
CA ASP A 54 9.37 7.93 12.11
C ASP A 54 8.92 9.40 12.13
N GLY A 55 7.91 9.76 11.33
CA GLY A 55 7.41 11.12 11.19
C GLY A 55 8.11 11.97 10.11
N THR A 56 9.18 11.46 9.49
CA THR A 56 9.86 12.12 8.37
C THR A 56 8.88 12.34 7.23
N ARG A 57 8.90 13.54 6.63
CA ARG A 57 8.05 13.89 5.49
C ARG A 57 8.89 14.10 4.25
N VAL A 58 8.51 13.46 3.15
CA VAL A 58 9.23 13.49 1.89
C VAL A 58 8.27 13.89 0.79
N ARG A 59 8.67 14.84 -0.05
CA ARG A 59 7.94 15.15 -1.27
C ARG A 59 8.20 14.05 -2.30
N MET A 60 7.12 13.55 -2.89
CA MET A 60 7.14 12.46 -3.85
C MET A 60 6.38 12.86 -5.11
N PHE A 61 6.81 12.35 -6.26
CA PHE A 61 6.16 12.54 -7.55
C PHE A 61 5.59 11.23 -8.07
N VAL A 62 4.46 11.29 -8.76
CA VAL A 62 3.90 10.15 -9.49
C VAL A 62 4.77 9.86 -10.70
N ASN A 63 5.41 8.69 -10.69
CA ASN A 63 6.25 8.20 -11.79
C ASN A 63 5.45 7.36 -12.80
N GLY A 64 4.36 6.73 -12.37
CA GLY A 64 3.53 5.92 -13.26
C GLY A 64 2.23 5.48 -12.61
N ARG A 65 1.29 5.06 -13.44
CA ARG A 65 0.00 4.48 -13.05
C ARG A 65 -0.25 3.26 -13.92
N ASP A 66 -0.75 2.21 -13.30
CA ASP A 66 -1.22 1.02 -13.98
C ASP A 66 -2.76 1.01 -13.85
N GLU A 67 -3.43 1.23 -14.98
CA GLU A 67 -4.89 1.35 -15.04
C GLU A 67 -5.59 0.01 -14.77
N ASP A 68 -4.95 -1.12 -15.07
CA ASP A 68 -5.54 -2.44 -14.91
C ASP A 68 -5.57 -2.85 -13.43
N SER A 69 -4.46 -2.61 -12.72
CA SER A 69 -4.36 -2.91 -11.28
C SER A 69 -4.84 -1.76 -10.38
N GLY A 70 -4.93 -0.54 -10.91
CA GLY A 70 -5.15 0.67 -10.11
C GLY A 70 -3.97 1.03 -9.22
N PHE A 71 -2.76 0.56 -9.52
CA PHE A 71 -1.56 0.97 -8.80
C PHE A 71 -1.06 2.33 -9.29
N ALA A 72 -0.63 3.16 -8.35
CA ALA A 72 0.20 4.33 -8.63
C ALA A 72 1.58 4.16 -7.99
N PHE A 73 2.61 4.50 -8.74
CA PHE A 73 4.00 4.43 -8.33
C PHE A 73 4.53 5.84 -8.08
N LEU A 74 5.07 6.06 -6.88
CA LEU A 74 5.63 7.32 -6.42
C LEU A 74 7.15 7.19 -6.27
N GLN A 75 7.87 8.26 -6.56
CA GLN A 75 9.32 8.38 -6.34
C GLN A 75 9.68 9.64 -5.57
N PRO A 76 10.71 9.61 -4.71
CA PRO A 76 11.12 10.80 -3.96
C PRO A 76 11.69 11.86 -4.89
N ALA A 77 11.44 13.12 -4.53
CA ALA A 77 12.14 14.24 -5.12
C ALA A 77 13.65 14.08 -4.90
N THR A 78 14.46 14.39 -5.92
CA THR A 78 15.91 14.51 -5.73
C THR A 78 16.19 15.70 -4.81
N SER A 79 16.83 15.44 -3.67
CA SER A 79 17.23 16.48 -2.71
C SER A 79 18.74 16.47 -2.53
N THR A 80 19.29 17.64 -2.22
CA THR A 80 20.68 17.78 -1.76
C THR A 80 20.85 17.40 -0.28
N GLU A 81 19.75 17.22 0.45
CA GLU A 81 19.75 16.73 1.83
C GLU A 81 19.95 15.21 1.89
N ALA A 82 20.31 14.71 3.08
CA ALA A 82 20.44 13.28 3.31
C ALA A 82 19.10 12.57 3.06
N ALA A 83 19.09 11.63 2.11
CA ALA A 83 17.91 10.82 1.84
C ALA A 83 17.53 10.00 3.09
N PRO A 84 16.23 9.86 3.40
CA PRO A 84 15.81 9.01 4.51
C PRO A 84 16.16 7.55 4.24
N VAL A 85 16.30 6.77 5.31
CA VAL A 85 16.54 5.34 5.20
C VAL A 85 15.22 4.63 4.89
N TRP A 86 15.02 4.32 3.62
CA TRP A 86 13.87 3.55 3.14
C TRP A 86 13.97 2.09 3.56
N LYS A 87 12.86 1.54 4.07
CA LYS A 87 12.75 0.14 4.48
C LYS A 87 11.75 -0.57 3.57
N PRO A 88 12.20 -1.32 2.56
CA PRO A 88 11.30 -2.02 1.65
C PRO A 88 10.45 -3.06 2.36
N ALA A 89 9.20 -3.19 1.94
CA ALA A 89 8.38 -4.32 2.35
C ALA A 89 8.80 -5.58 1.59
N ALA A 90 8.77 -6.72 2.28
CA ALA A 90 8.85 -8.00 1.59
C ALA A 90 7.51 -8.25 0.87
N ILE A 91 7.57 -8.55 -0.43
CA ILE A 91 6.40 -8.93 -1.23
C ILE A 91 6.35 -10.45 -1.30
N ALA A 92 5.17 -11.03 -1.09
CA ALA A 92 4.96 -12.46 -1.25
C ALA A 92 5.02 -12.83 -2.74
N SER A 93 5.80 -13.88 -3.05
CA SER A 93 5.92 -14.41 -4.41
C SER A 93 4.90 -15.49 -4.73
N ASP A 94 4.29 -16.06 -3.69
CA ASP A 94 3.23 -17.05 -3.80
C ASP A 94 1.86 -16.36 -3.92
N ARG A 95 0.96 -17.01 -4.67
CA ARG A 95 -0.44 -16.57 -4.72
C ARG A 95 -1.12 -16.96 -3.42
N SER A 96 -1.92 -16.05 -2.87
CA SER A 96 -2.70 -16.34 -1.68
C SER A 96 -3.69 -17.48 -1.93
N VAL A 97 -3.86 -18.35 -0.93
CA VAL A 97 -4.78 -19.49 -1.00
C VAL A 97 -6.07 -19.16 -0.24
N LEU A 98 -7.22 -19.65 -0.73
CA LEU A 98 -8.50 -19.53 -0.03
C LEU A 98 -8.42 -20.09 1.39
N GLY A 99 -9.05 -19.40 2.34
CA GLY A 99 -9.03 -19.78 3.76
C GLY A 99 -7.75 -19.37 4.51
N SER A 100 -6.75 -18.81 3.83
CA SER A 100 -5.54 -18.31 4.49
C SER A 100 -5.87 -17.14 5.41
N THR A 101 -5.25 -17.12 6.59
CA THR A 101 -5.33 -15.98 7.51
C THR A 101 -4.49 -14.83 6.98
N VAL A 102 -5.03 -13.63 7.07
CA VAL A 102 -4.37 -12.39 6.64
C VAL A 102 -4.53 -11.32 7.71
N VAL A 103 -3.61 -10.36 7.69
CA VAL A 103 -3.73 -9.14 8.50
C VAL A 103 -3.78 -7.94 7.57
N GLY A 104 -4.92 -7.25 7.55
CA GLY A 104 -5.04 -5.94 6.93
C GLY A 104 -4.36 -4.86 7.78
N ILE A 105 -3.75 -3.89 7.11
CA ILE A 105 -3.13 -2.74 7.72
C ILE A 105 -3.73 -1.47 7.13
N ALA A 106 -4.29 -0.65 8.01
CA ALA A 106 -4.95 0.61 7.68
C ALA A 106 -4.61 1.71 8.70
N GLY A 107 -5.27 2.86 8.60
CA GLY A 107 -5.27 3.91 9.62
C GLY A 107 -4.57 5.22 9.26
N LYS A 108 -5.29 6.32 9.46
CA LYS A 108 -4.90 7.68 9.04
C LYS A 108 -3.78 8.31 9.87
N SER A 109 -3.75 8.06 11.18
CA SER A 109 -2.77 8.65 12.12
C SER A 109 -1.90 7.61 12.83
N VAL A 110 -2.50 6.46 13.13
CA VAL A 110 -1.84 5.31 13.75
C VAL A 110 -2.10 4.06 12.91
N VAL A 111 -1.19 3.09 13.00
CA VAL A 111 -1.38 1.79 12.35
C VAL A 111 -2.55 1.08 13.02
N ARG A 112 -3.53 0.66 12.21
CA ARG A 112 -4.66 -0.18 12.63
C ARG A 112 -4.53 -1.55 12.00
N ILE A 113 -4.81 -2.56 12.80
CA ILE A 113 -4.73 -3.97 12.43
C ILE A 113 -6.15 -4.46 12.16
N LEU A 114 -6.35 -5.07 10.99
CA LEU A 114 -7.63 -5.61 10.54
C LEU A 114 -7.49 -7.13 10.39
N PRO A 115 -7.97 -7.95 11.34
CA PRO A 115 -7.90 -9.40 11.18
C PRO A 115 -8.81 -9.85 10.04
N GLY A 116 -8.36 -10.82 9.24
CA GLY A 116 -9.18 -11.36 8.17
C GLY A 116 -8.74 -12.73 7.67
N VAL A 117 -9.53 -13.27 6.75
CA VAL A 117 -9.24 -14.47 5.96
C VAL A 117 -9.56 -14.21 4.51
N VAL A 118 -8.85 -14.89 3.61
CA VAL A 118 -9.16 -14.87 2.18
C VAL A 118 -10.41 -15.70 1.90
N THR A 119 -11.42 -15.07 1.31
CA THR A 119 -12.75 -15.65 1.05
C THR A 119 -12.94 -16.07 -0.41
N ALA A 120 -12.34 -15.34 -1.35
CA ALA A 120 -12.38 -15.65 -2.76
C ALA A 120 -11.15 -15.09 -3.51
N MET A 121 -10.93 -15.58 -4.73
CA MET A 121 -10.02 -14.98 -5.71
C MET A 121 -10.87 -14.57 -6.91
N LEU A 122 -10.88 -13.28 -7.23
CA LEU A 122 -11.68 -12.70 -8.31
C LEU A 122 -10.74 -12.27 -9.45
N ALA A 123 -11.11 -12.61 -10.69
CA ALA A 123 -10.34 -12.31 -11.90
C ALA A 123 -8.83 -12.68 -11.81
N ASP A 124 -8.51 -13.72 -11.01
CA ASP A 124 -7.16 -14.22 -10.70
C ASP A 124 -6.16 -13.23 -10.07
N THR A 125 -6.53 -11.95 -9.93
CA THR A 125 -5.64 -10.88 -9.45
C THR A 125 -6.19 -10.15 -8.24
N VAL A 126 -7.48 -10.28 -7.93
CA VAL A 126 -8.10 -9.64 -6.77
C VAL A 126 -8.35 -10.68 -5.67
N ILE A 127 -7.75 -10.44 -4.51
CA ILE A 127 -7.93 -11.21 -3.29
C ILE A 127 -9.11 -10.62 -2.55
N ASP A 128 -10.19 -11.39 -2.41
CA ASP A 128 -11.34 -11.00 -1.59
C ASP A 128 -11.15 -11.50 -0.16
N THR A 129 -11.61 -10.71 0.81
CA THR A 129 -11.47 -11.03 2.23
C THR A 129 -12.74 -10.74 3.01
N ASN A 130 -12.84 -11.29 4.22
CA ASN A 130 -13.91 -10.91 5.16
C ASN A 130 -13.60 -9.63 5.97
N ILE A 131 -12.53 -8.90 5.64
CA ILE A 131 -12.22 -7.63 6.32
C ILE A 131 -13.35 -6.64 6.02
N SER A 132 -13.81 -5.91 7.05
CA SER A 132 -14.85 -4.90 6.89
C SER A 132 -14.38 -3.81 5.93
N SER A 133 -15.13 -3.59 4.85
CA SER A 133 -14.84 -2.60 3.82
C SER A 133 -14.78 -1.17 4.36
N GLU A 134 -15.55 -0.85 5.42
CA GLU A 134 -15.51 0.46 6.09
C GLU A 134 -14.16 0.77 6.76
N SER A 135 -13.38 -0.26 7.07
CA SER A 135 -12.05 -0.12 7.68
C SER A 135 -10.93 -0.07 6.64
N ILE A 136 -11.23 -0.37 5.38
CA ILE A 136 -10.27 -0.35 4.28
C ILE A 136 -10.16 1.07 3.74
N LEU A 137 -8.95 1.64 3.81
CA LEU A 137 -8.61 2.93 3.22
C LEU A 137 -7.91 2.73 1.87
N PRO A 138 -7.91 3.75 0.99
CA PRO A 138 -7.10 3.71 -0.24
C PRO A 138 -5.65 3.33 0.03
N GLY A 139 -5.14 2.34 -0.69
CA GLY A 139 -3.79 1.79 -0.54
C GLY A 139 -3.54 0.98 0.73
N SER A 140 -4.59 0.64 1.51
CA SER A 140 -4.45 -0.31 2.63
C SER A 140 -3.92 -1.63 2.11
N ILE A 141 -3.15 -2.33 2.92
CA ILE A 141 -2.52 -3.59 2.51
C ILE A 141 -3.01 -4.76 3.33
N ILE A 142 -2.86 -5.96 2.78
CA ILE A 142 -2.92 -7.21 3.53
C ILE A 142 -1.56 -7.88 3.51
N ILE A 143 -1.21 -8.48 4.64
CA ILE A 143 0.00 -9.28 4.82
C ILE A 143 -0.34 -10.72 5.24
N ASN A 144 0.55 -11.65 4.92
CA ASN A 144 0.52 -12.99 5.50
C ASN A 144 1.11 -13.01 6.93
N MET A 145 1.12 -14.17 7.58
CA MET A 145 1.64 -14.33 8.94
C MET A 145 3.16 -14.12 9.05
N ASP A 146 3.89 -14.17 7.93
CA ASP A 146 5.32 -13.87 7.88
C ASP A 146 5.62 -12.38 7.74
N GLY A 147 4.58 -11.54 7.61
CA GLY A 147 4.72 -10.10 7.41
C GLY A 147 5.08 -9.70 5.99
N ASN A 148 4.86 -10.57 5.01
CA ASN A 148 5.02 -10.25 3.59
C ASN A 148 3.71 -9.69 3.05
N VAL A 149 3.79 -8.65 2.21
CA VAL A 149 2.64 -8.04 1.55
C VAL A 149 2.13 -8.98 0.47
N ILE A 150 0.84 -9.32 0.56
CA ILE A 150 0.17 -10.20 -0.40
C ILE A 150 -0.84 -9.43 -1.25
N GLY A 151 -1.28 -8.25 -0.82
CA GLY A 151 -2.19 -7.43 -1.61
C GLY A 151 -2.32 -5.99 -1.14
N VAL A 152 -2.79 -5.14 -2.04
CA VAL A 152 -2.99 -3.69 -1.86
C VAL A 152 -4.39 -3.31 -2.34
N SER A 153 -5.15 -2.56 -1.53
CA SER A 153 -6.49 -2.14 -1.88
C SER A 153 -6.44 -0.92 -2.80
N THR A 154 -6.77 -1.15 -4.07
CA THR A 154 -6.91 -0.12 -5.10
C THR A 154 -8.37 0.10 -5.46
N GLY A 155 -8.66 1.19 -6.18
CA GLY A 155 -9.96 1.40 -6.79
C GLY A 155 -10.43 0.21 -7.65
N ALA A 156 -9.53 -0.35 -8.47
CA ALA A 156 -9.80 -1.50 -9.33
C ALA A 156 -10.22 -2.75 -8.52
N ALA A 157 -9.52 -3.06 -7.42
CA ALA A 157 -9.93 -4.15 -6.53
C ALA A 157 -11.29 -3.87 -5.88
N ARG A 158 -11.51 -2.64 -5.39
CA ARG A 158 -12.75 -2.27 -4.71
C ARG A 158 -13.97 -2.22 -5.63
N ALA A 159 -13.76 -2.02 -6.93
CA ALA A 159 -14.80 -2.16 -7.95
C ALA A 159 -15.23 -3.62 -8.14
N SER A 160 -14.32 -4.58 -7.94
CA SER A 160 -14.60 -6.02 -8.03
C SER A 160 -15.18 -6.60 -6.73
N SER A 161 -14.68 -6.15 -5.58
CA SER A 161 -15.23 -6.43 -4.25
C SER A 161 -14.87 -5.32 -3.28
N SER A 162 -15.83 -4.84 -2.48
CA SER A 162 -15.59 -3.81 -1.47
C SER A 162 -14.53 -4.18 -0.43
N SER A 163 -14.26 -5.49 -0.26
CA SER A 163 -13.24 -6.05 0.64
C SER A 163 -12.02 -6.62 -0.12
N GLY A 164 -11.85 -6.18 -1.37
CA GLY A 164 -10.84 -6.64 -2.30
C GLY A 164 -9.49 -5.92 -2.20
N PHE A 165 -8.44 -6.68 -2.52
CA PHE A 165 -7.06 -6.23 -2.62
C PHE A 165 -6.45 -6.78 -3.91
N VAL A 166 -5.79 -5.96 -4.73
CA VAL A 166 -5.01 -6.46 -5.86
C VAL A 166 -3.80 -7.19 -5.34
N SER A 167 -3.52 -8.36 -5.89
CA SER A 167 -2.40 -9.22 -5.54
C SER A 167 -1.07 -8.49 -5.69
N ALA A 168 -0.27 -8.49 -4.64
CA ALA A 168 1.02 -7.83 -4.61
C ALA A 168 2.07 -8.56 -5.47
N VAL A 169 1.79 -9.78 -5.92
CA VAL A 169 2.68 -10.51 -6.85
C VAL A 169 2.92 -9.71 -8.14
N LEU A 170 1.97 -8.87 -8.55
CA LEU A 170 2.09 -7.99 -9.71
C LEU A 170 3.13 -6.87 -9.53
N LEU A 171 3.60 -6.64 -8.30
CA LEU A 171 4.66 -5.67 -7.98
C LEU A 171 6.05 -6.28 -8.13
N LEU A 172 6.14 -7.59 -8.30
CA LEU A 172 7.41 -8.26 -8.57
C LEU A 172 7.77 -8.08 -10.05
N PRO A 173 9.07 -7.99 -10.38
CA PRO A 173 9.50 -8.06 -11.77
C PRO A 173 8.95 -9.32 -12.44
N ALA A 174 8.54 -9.20 -13.71
CA ALA A 174 8.24 -10.37 -14.52
C ALA A 174 9.44 -11.32 -14.51
N GLN A 175 9.21 -12.58 -14.11
CA GLN A 175 10.23 -13.63 -14.13
C GLN A 175 10.46 -14.17 -15.54
#